data_AF-A0A9W7T283-F1
#
_entry.id   AF-A0A9W7T283-F1
#
_cell.length_a   1.000
_cell.length_b   1.000
_cell.length_c   1.000
_cell.angle_alpha   90.00
_cell.angle_beta   90.00
_cell.angle_gamma   90.00
#
_symmetry.space_group_name_H-M   'P 1'
#
loop_
_entity.id
_entity.type
_entity.pdbx_description
1 polymer ?
#
loop_
_entity_poly.entity_id
_entity_poly.type
_entity_poly.pdbx_seq_one_letter_code
_entity_poly.pdbx_strand_id
1 'polypeptide(L)'
;MYLCPSLVILLTAASEFMNLYVITVALFNNHPFLTTTETTTTEMPTTTETTPRMCFAEIVSISTAVSSDPCTDYNTIDDYWRDIRQNPYQDYGHDDRLVEWNGWYRLYLNGESAQMSEWCVSYMGCGGYTGLYLNGSHPGLEDGVVTRDVVGSHIWYYDQCGSYRSNPVQVKACPGDYYVYELITPDVSLEGPSYCAVSFSSTSDDPCYNYESLDRPWRATNESGLWICDEFFSWSGWYRLYYYGMNIQMPETCVNGYSCNADSGLWLNGPHPQIEDGVVTREVCGGYYWGGGCCDFKSKPIRVKACPGNYFVYELVNPQYWCLGYCTDVSTISQTDFITTPAFITGSSIILIDPCSIYNILDDYWRSTLNYMYLYGYITGHDDTRVKWDGWYRLFINGSSAQMPDWCVSYISCGGFSSLWLGGSHPGVEDGVVTREVYGSHYDQCSHYTSNPIQVKACPGHYYVYKLTSPNVAIPLPSYCAGTFILLQ
;
A
#
# COMPACT_ATOMS: atom_id res chain seq x y z
N MET A 1 -19.22 -3.59 -73.52
CA MET A 1 -17.98 -3.37 -72.76
C MET A 1 -18.26 -3.91 -71.36
N TYR A 2 -18.11 -5.22 -71.17
CA TYR A 2 -18.41 -5.87 -69.89
C TYR A 2 -17.17 -5.77 -69.01
N LEU A 3 -17.27 -5.01 -67.92
CA LEU A 3 -16.29 -4.97 -66.84
C LEU A 3 -16.41 -6.28 -66.03
N CYS A 4 -15.29 -6.99 -65.84
CA CYS A 4 -15.22 -8.06 -64.84
C CYS A 4 -15.49 -7.45 -63.45
N PRO A 5 -16.37 -8.03 -62.61
CA PRO A 5 -16.37 -7.72 -61.20
C PRO A 5 -15.11 -8.33 -60.59
N SER A 6 -14.28 -7.51 -59.96
CA SER A 6 -13.14 -7.99 -59.16
C SER A 6 -13.68 -8.80 -57.97
N LEU A 7 -13.47 -10.11 -57.99
CA LEU A 7 -13.77 -10.98 -56.85
C LEU A 7 -12.64 -10.81 -55.81
N VAL A 8 -12.91 -10.10 -54.72
CA VAL A 8 -12.01 -10.05 -53.56
C VAL A 8 -12.42 -11.16 -52.60
N ILE A 9 -11.59 -12.18 -52.46
CA ILE A 9 -11.78 -13.25 -51.46
C ILE A 9 -11.00 -12.83 -50.21
N LEU A 10 -11.72 -12.49 -49.12
CA LEU A 10 -11.12 -12.33 -47.80
C LEU A 10 -11.09 -13.69 -47.09
N LEU A 11 -9.88 -14.19 -46.83
CA LEU A 11 -9.63 -15.32 -45.94
C LEU A 11 -9.15 -14.75 -44.60
N THR A 12 -9.98 -14.82 -43.56
CA THR A 12 -9.55 -14.52 -42.20
C THR A 12 -9.04 -15.80 -41.54
N ALA A 13 -7.76 -15.84 -41.19
CA ALA A 13 -7.21 -16.87 -40.32
C ALA A 13 -7.54 -16.51 -38.86
N ALA A 14 -8.27 -17.38 -38.16
CA ALA A 14 -8.38 -17.35 -36.71
C ALA A 14 -7.33 -18.31 -36.12
N SER A 15 -6.84 -17.96 -34.94
CA SER A 15 -5.68 -18.50 -34.24
C SER A 15 -5.64 -20.03 -34.07
N GLU A 16 -4.43 -20.52 -33.75
CA GLU A 16 -4.12 -21.89 -33.37
C GLU A 16 -5.17 -22.49 -32.41
N PHE A 17 -5.55 -23.74 -32.66
CA PHE A 17 -6.59 -24.57 -32.03
C PHE A 17 -8.00 -24.54 -32.67
N MET A 18 -8.21 -25.56 -33.52
CA MET A 18 -9.42 -26.02 -34.24
C MET A 18 -9.66 -25.47 -35.66
N ASN A 19 -9.44 -26.36 -36.64
CA ASN A 19 -9.80 -26.20 -38.06
C ASN A 19 -11.32 -26.12 -38.26
N LEU A 20 -11.87 -24.90 -38.37
CA LEU A 20 -13.17 -24.66 -38.99
C LEU A 20 -13.11 -23.36 -39.81
N TYR A 21 -13.43 -23.42 -41.11
CA TYR A 21 -13.48 -22.25 -41.99
C TYR A 21 -14.92 -21.75 -42.11
N VAL A 22 -15.16 -20.46 -41.82
CA VAL A 22 -16.42 -19.77 -42.13
C VAL A 22 -16.18 -18.86 -43.34
N ILE A 23 -16.91 -19.07 -44.43
CA ILE A 23 -16.84 -18.23 -45.64
C ILE A 23 -17.98 -17.21 -45.57
N THR A 24 -17.64 -15.93 -45.41
CA THR A 24 -18.61 -14.83 -45.53
C THR A 24 -18.33 -14.07 -46.82
N VAL A 25 -19.27 -14.07 -47.76
CA VAL A 25 -19.16 -13.31 -49.02
C VAL A 25 -19.86 -11.97 -48.84
N ALA A 26 -19.11 -10.86 -48.83
CA ALA A 26 -19.66 -9.51 -48.89
C ALA A 26 -19.38 -8.90 -50.27
N LEU A 27 -20.43 -8.47 -50.97
CA LEU A 27 -20.34 -7.72 -52.23
C LEU A 27 -20.42 -6.23 -51.92
N PHE A 28 -19.36 -5.46 -52.18
CA PHE A 28 -19.39 -4.00 -52.12
C PHE A 28 -19.59 -3.42 -53.52
N ASN A 29 -20.71 -2.72 -53.74
CA ASN A 29 -20.88 -1.84 -54.90
C ASN A 29 -20.60 -0.39 -54.47
N ASN A 30 -19.53 0.20 -54.99
CA ASN A 30 -19.24 1.63 -54.86
C ASN A 30 -20.02 2.42 -55.92
N HIS A 31 -21.01 3.23 -55.51
CA HIS A 31 -21.24 4.61 -56.01
C HIS A 31 -22.41 5.29 -55.25
N PRO A 32 -22.42 6.63 -55.12
CA PRO A 32 -23.36 7.36 -54.28
C PRO A 32 -24.68 7.65 -55.02
N PHE A 33 -25.83 7.49 -54.35
CA PHE A 33 -27.12 7.88 -54.91
C PHE A 33 -27.80 8.98 -54.08
N LEU A 34 -27.97 10.12 -54.73
CA LEU A 34 -29.01 11.11 -54.49
C LEU A 34 -30.38 10.43 -54.70
N THR A 35 -31.32 10.66 -53.78
CA THR A 35 -32.72 10.21 -53.89
C THR A 35 -33.46 10.98 -54.99
N THR A 36 -33.93 10.28 -56.03
CA THR A 36 -35.16 10.64 -56.77
C THR A 36 -35.90 9.37 -57.17
N THR A 37 -37.21 9.40 -56.98
CA THR A 37 -38.20 8.37 -57.26
C THR A 37 -38.52 8.30 -58.75
N GLU A 38 -38.53 7.11 -59.35
CA GLU A 38 -39.44 6.78 -60.46
C GLU A 38 -39.57 5.26 -60.70
N THR A 39 -40.74 4.87 -61.18
CA THR A 39 -41.35 3.53 -61.24
C THR A 39 -41.16 2.84 -62.60
N THR A 40 -41.17 1.49 -62.58
CA THR A 40 -41.57 0.52 -63.66
C THR A 40 -40.68 0.46 -64.92
N THR A 41 -40.31 -0.67 -65.54
CA THR A 41 -41.03 -1.92 -65.88
C THR A 41 -40.02 -2.97 -66.39
N THR A 42 -40.44 -4.23 -66.39
CA THR A 42 -39.80 -5.49 -66.84
C THR A 42 -39.47 -5.58 -68.33
N GLU A 43 -38.35 -6.24 -68.69
CA GLU A 43 -38.22 -7.14 -69.86
C GLU A 43 -36.90 -7.97 -69.81
N MET A 44 -36.99 -9.29 -70.05
CA MET A 44 -35.88 -10.20 -70.40
C MET A 44 -35.83 -10.34 -71.93
N PRO A 45 -34.68 -10.58 -72.58
CA PRO A 45 -34.38 -11.96 -72.97
C PRO A 45 -32.90 -12.37 -73.21
N THR A 46 -32.72 -13.70 -73.20
CA THR A 46 -31.87 -14.56 -74.08
C THR A 46 -30.36 -14.72 -73.89
N THR A 47 -30.01 -16.01 -73.88
CA THR A 47 -28.75 -16.73 -73.79
C THR A 47 -27.84 -16.60 -75.02
N THR A 48 -26.53 -16.49 -74.82
CA THR A 48 -25.49 -17.05 -75.72
C THR A 48 -24.20 -17.35 -74.95
N GLU A 49 -23.67 -18.57 -75.13
CA GLU A 49 -22.39 -19.05 -74.64
C GLU A 49 -21.21 -18.34 -75.33
N THR A 50 -20.15 -17.99 -74.59
CA THR A 50 -18.78 -17.90 -75.14
C THR A 50 -17.71 -18.09 -74.04
N THR A 51 -16.76 -18.99 -74.36
CA THR A 51 -15.47 -19.41 -73.76
C THR A 51 -14.78 -18.51 -72.71
N PRO A 52 -14.09 -19.08 -71.68
CA PRO A 52 -13.42 -18.31 -70.63
C PRO A 52 -12.06 -17.76 -71.07
N ARG A 53 -11.81 -16.46 -70.82
CA ARG A 53 -10.48 -15.85 -70.82
C ARG A 53 -9.87 -15.98 -69.42
N MET A 54 -8.63 -16.46 -69.32
CA MET A 54 -7.82 -16.42 -68.10
C MET A 54 -7.53 -14.97 -67.70
N CYS A 55 -7.88 -14.61 -66.47
CA CYS A 55 -7.43 -13.39 -65.81
C CYS A 55 -6.35 -13.77 -64.78
N PHE A 56 -5.18 -13.12 -64.86
CA PHE A 56 -4.14 -13.23 -63.84
C PHE A 56 -4.52 -12.34 -62.65
N ALA A 57 -4.49 -12.89 -61.43
CA ALA A 57 -4.61 -12.12 -60.20
C ALA A 57 -3.20 -11.70 -59.74
N GLU A 58 -2.96 -10.39 -59.62
CA GLU A 58 -1.79 -9.87 -58.92
C GLU A 58 -2.01 -10.03 -57.40
N ILE A 59 -1.10 -10.76 -56.75
CA ILE A 59 -1.07 -10.87 -55.29
C ILE A 59 -0.33 -9.63 -54.77
N VAL A 60 -1.09 -8.63 -54.30
CA VAL A 60 -0.52 -7.54 -53.49
C VAL A 60 -0.37 -8.07 -52.07
N SER A 61 0.87 -8.31 -51.65
CA SER A 61 1.20 -8.64 -50.27
C SER A 61 0.98 -7.41 -49.39
N ILE A 62 -0.17 -7.32 -48.73
CA ILE A 62 -0.39 -6.34 -47.67
C ILE A 62 0.36 -6.84 -46.44
N SER A 63 1.49 -6.21 -46.14
CA SER A 63 2.17 -6.31 -44.85
C SER A 63 1.25 -5.73 -43.78
N THR A 64 0.53 -6.58 -43.06
CA THR A 64 -0.05 -6.19 -41.76
C THR A 64 1.11 -5.95 -40.82
N ALA A 65 1.44 -4.69 -40.53
CA ALA A 65 2.30 -4.35 -39.41
C ALA A 65 1.62 -4.91 -38.15
N VAL A 66 2.26 -5.91 -37.54
CA VAL A 66 1.88 -6.36 -36.20
C VAL A 66 2.19 -5.17 -35.30
N SER A 67 1.17 -4.46 -34.82
CA SER A 67 1.34 -3.49 -33.73
C SER A 67 2.00 -4.24 -32.59
N SER A 68 3.25 -3.91 -32.26
CA SER A 68 3.93 -4.52 -31.14
C SER A 68 3.14 -4.24 -29.86
N ASP A 69 3.02 -5.25 -28.98
CA ASP A 69 2.33 -5.06 -27.72
C ASP A 69 3.19 -4.12 -26.85
N PRO A 70 2.68 -2.96 -26.42
CA PRO A 70 3.44 -2.02 -25.61
C PRO A 70 3.84 -2.57 -24.24
N CYS A 71 3.28 -3.71 -23.80
CA CYS A 71 3.76 -4.43 -22.62
C CYS A 71 5.05 -5.23 -22.88
N THR A 72 5.50 -5.33 -24.13
CA THR A 72 6.72 -6.05 -24.53
C THR A 72 7.70 -5.19 -25.32
N ASP A 73 7.23 -4.12 -25.94
CA ASP A 73 8.00 -3.20 -26.76
C ASP A 73 7.83 -1.77 -26.21
N TYR A 74 8.76 -1.37 -25.34
CA TYR A 74 8.76 -0.07 -24.67
C TYR A 74 10.19 0.41 -24.39
N ASN A 75 10.34 1.71 -24.22
CA ASN A 75 11.53 2.37 -23.70
C ASN A 75 11.49 2.41 -22.17
N THR A 76 12.67 2.48 -21.54
CA THR A 76 12.78 2.58 -20.08
C THR A 76 13.16 4.00 -19.68
N ILE A 77 12.49 4.54 -18.65
CA ILE A 77 12.87 5.76 -17.95
C ILE A 77 13.15 5.40 -16.50
N ASP A 78 14.32 5.77 -15.99
CA ASP A 78 14.75 5.54 -14.60
C ASP A 78 15.37 6.81 -14.02
N ASP A 79 14.59 7.88 -14.04
CA ASP A 79 14.99 9.22 -13.62
C ASP A 79 14.59 9.45 -12.15
N TYR A 80 15.54 9.33 -11.23
CA TYR A 80 15.27 9.45 -9.78
C TYR A 80 14.58 10.76 -9.37
N TRP A 81 14.80 11.85 -10.11
CA TRP A 81 14.23 13.17 -9.84
C TRP A 81 12.72 13.25 -10.09
N ARG A 82 12.14 12.27 -10.79
CA ARG A 82 10.69 12.15 -11.00
C ARG A 82 9.94 11.64 -9.77
N ASP A 83 10.65 11.15 -8.74
CA ASP A 83 10.03 10.59 -7.53
C ASP A 83 9.40 11.67 -6.65
N ILE A 84 8.08 11.61 -6.48
CA ILE A 84 7.31 12.55 -5.65
C ILE A 84 7.66 12.51 -4.15
N ARG A 85 8.43 11.52 -3.71
CA ARG A 85 8.86 11.37 -2.32
C ARG A 85 10.19 12.06 -2.04
N GLN A 86 10.87 12.57 -3.06
CA GLN A 86 12.12 13.30 -2.92
C GLN A 86 11.88 14.70 -2.34
N ASN A 87 12.94 15.30 -1.79
CA ASN A 87 12.87 16.67 -1.33
C ASN A 87 12.83 17.63 -2.55
N PRO A 88 11.77 18.46 -2.70
CA PRO A 88 11.57 19.31 -3.88
C PRO A 88 12.67 20.36 -4.08
N TYR A 89 13.49 20.64 -3.06
CA TYR A 89 14.57 21.64 -3.13
C TYR A 89 15.94 21.05 -3.47
N GLN A 90 16.06 19.73 -3.57
CA GLN A 90 17.34 19.06 -3.83
C GLN A 90 17.65 18.90 -5.32
N ASP A 91 16.63 18.74 -6.16
CA ASP A 91 16.80 18.53 -7.59
C ASP A 91 15.62 19.20 -8.34
N TYR A 92 15.91 20.31 -9.04
CA TYR A 92 14.90 21.10 -9.74
C TYR A 92 15.46 21.69 -11.04
N GLY A 93 14.55 22.01 -11.98
CA GLY A 93 14.89 22.60 -13.28
C GLY A 93 14.78 21.62 -14.45
N HIS A 94 14.18 20.45 -14.23
CA HIS A 94 13.85 19.51 -15.29
C HIS A 94 12.61 19.99 -16.06
N ASP A 95 12.58 19.68 -17.36
CA ASP A 95 11.52 20.13 -18.25
C ASP A 95 11.29 19.10 -19.35
N ASP A 96 10.19 18.35 -19.23
CA ASP A 96 9.83 17.30 -20.17
C ASP A 96 9.38 17.83 -21.53
N ARG A 97 9.25 19.15 -21.71
CA ARG A 97 9.11 19.76 -23.05
C ARG A 97 10.39 19.65 -23.87
N LEU A 98 11.53 19.45 -23.23
CA LEU A 98 12.84 19.32 -23.88
C LEU A 98 13.16 17.88 -24.26
N VAL A 99 12.31 16.91 -23.87
CA VAL A 99 12.47 15.49 -24.17
C VAL A 99 11.77 15.16 -25.49
N GLU A 100 12.44 14.39 -26.35
CA GLU A 100 11.86 13.86 -27.59
C GLU A 100 11.11 12.56 -27.28
N TRP A 101 9.78 12.68 -27.15
CA TRP A 101 8.89 11.57 -26.85
C TRP A 101 8.52 10.78 -28.11
N ASN A 102 8.76 9.47 -28.10
CA ASN A 102 8.41 8.57 -29.20
C ASN A 102 8.19 7.13 -28.69
N GLY A 103 6.94 6.66 -28.79
CA GLY A 103 6.55 5.31 -28.41
C GLY A 103 6.13 5.17 -26.95
N TRP A 104 6.17 3.94 -26.46
CA TRP A 104 5.73 3.58 -25.11
C TRP A 104 6.88 3.56 -24.11
N TYR A 105 6.60 3.92 -22.88
CA TYR A 105 7.58 4.05 -21.80
C TYR A 105 7.15 3.27 -20.57
N ARG A 106 8.11 2.56 -19.96
CA ARG A 106 8.00 1.98 -18.63
C ARG A 106 8.81 2.80 -17.64
N LEU A 107 8.18 3.18 -16.54
CA LEU A 107 8.79 4.02 -15.51
C LEU A 107 9.45 3.16 -14.42
N TYR A 108 10.62 3.61 -13.99
CA TYR A 108 11.35 3.13 -12.84
C TYR A 108 11.87 4.33 -12.04
N LEU A 109 12.15 4.12 -10.76
CA LEU A 109 12.90 5.07 -9.94
C LEU A 109 13.95 4.31 -9.14
N ASN A 110 15.22 4.63 -9.40
CA ASN A 110 16.37 3.94 -8.80
C ASN A 110 16.31 2.40 -9.00
N GLY A 111 15.87 1.97 -10.18
CA GLY A 111 15.72 0.56 -10.54
C GLY A 111 14.48 -0.14 -9.95
N GLU A 112 13.67 0.54 -9.14
CA GLU A 112 12.38 0.01 -8.66
C GLU A 112 11.26 0.29 -9.65
N SER A 113 10.31 -0.64 -9.79
CA SER A 113 9.15 -0.44 -10.66
C SER A 113 8.34 0.77 -10.19
N ALA A 114 8.01 1.66 -11.11
CA ALA A 114 7.30 2.89 -10.83
C ALA A 114 6.10 3.08 -11.76
N GLN A 115 5.22 3.98 -11.35
CA GLN A 115 4.07 4.41 -12.11
C GLN A 115 3.93 5.93 -12.02
N MET A 116 3.28 6.54 -13.00
CA MET A 116 3.00 7.97 -12.96
C MET A 116 2.09 8.26 -11.77
N SER A 117 2.26 9.40 -11.10
CA SER A 117 1.40 9.74 -9.96
C SER A 117 -0.06 9.84 -10.42
N GLU A 118 -1.02 9.27 -9.69
CA GLU A 118 -2.46 9.56 -9.84
C GLU A 118 -2.89 10.78 -9.00
N TRP A 119 -1.94 11.32 -8.25
CA TRP A 119 -2.21 12.22 -7.14
C TRP A 119 -1.53 13.56 -7.34
N CYS A 120 -2.12 14.55 -6.69
CA CYS A 120 -1.61 15.90 -6.66
C CYS A 120 -0.15 15.94 -6.22
N VAL A 121 0.68 16.51 -7.09
CA VAL A 121 2.10 16.73 -6.79
C VAL A 121 2.28 18.19 -6.42
N SER A 122 2.96 18.44 -5.31
CA SER A 122 3.26 19.80 -4.88
C SER A 122 4.17 20.52 -5.89
N TYR A 123 4.23 21.84 -5.81
CA TYR A 123 5.21 22.63 -6.54
C TYR A 123 6.63 22.08 -6.35
N MET A 124 7.37 21.92 -7.46
CA MET A 124 8.71 21.29 -7.49
C MET A 124 8.78 19.85 -6.98
N GLY A 125 7.65 19.15 -6.82
CA GLY A 125 7.61 17.84 -6.18
C GLY A 125 8.27 16.71 -6.97
N CYS A 126 8.62 16.90 -8.25
CA CYS A 126 9.21 15.86 -9.08
C CYS A 126 10.20 16.41 -10.15
N GLY A 127 11.07 17.33 -9.75
CA GLY A 127 12.16 17.84 -10.59
C GLY A 127 11.80 19.02 -11.51
N GLY A 128 10.57 19.13 -11.98
CA GLY A 128 10.07 20.28 -12.74
C GLY A 128 9.32 21.29 -11.86
N TYR A 129 9.18 22.52 -12.36
CA TYR A 129 8.37 23.58 -11.72
C TYR A 129 6.89 23.19 -11.62
N THR A 130 6.36 22.54 -12.66
CA THR A 130 4.98 22.03 -12.69
C THR A 130 4.98 20.51 -12.68
N GLY A 131 4.77 19.90 -11.51
CA GLY A 131 4.62 18.45 -11.40
C GLY A 131 3.32 17.95 -12.02
N LEU A 132 3.43 17.06 -13.01
CA LEU A 132 2.31 16.47 -13.74
C LEU A 132 1.95 15.08 -13.22
N TYR A 133 0.65 14.83 -13.14
CA TYR A 133 0.08 13.58 -12.65
C TYR A 133 -1.23 13.25 -13.39
N LEU A 134 -1.65 11.98 -13.35
CA LEU A 134 -2.89 11.51 -13.95
C LEU A 134 -4.09 12.08 -13.20
N ASN A 135 -5.09 12.56 -13.95
CA ASN A 135 -6.37 12.93 -13.40
C ASN A 135 -7.32 11.73 -13.39
N GLY A 136 -7.09 10.82 -12.43
CA GLY A 136 -7.85 9.59 -12.22
C GLY A 136 -6.98 8.35 -12.17
N SER A 137 -7.59 7.21 -11.83
CA SER A 137 -6.87 5.96 -11.58
C SER A 137 -6.20 5.36 -12.82
N HIS A 138 -5.21 4.49 -12.67
CA HIS A 138 -4.72 3.67 -13.78
C HIS A 138 -5.81 2.70 -14.28
N PRO A 139 -5.74 2.23 -15.55
CA PRO A 139 -6.60 1.15 -16.05
C PRO A 139 -6.36 -0.18 -15.33
N GLY A 140 -7.35 -1.06 -15.31
CA GLY A 140 -7.17 -2.48 -15.05
C GLY A 140 -6.65 -3.24 -16.27
N LEU A 141 -6.29 -4.52 -16.10
CA LEU A 141 -5.79 -5.37 -17.20
C LEU A 141 -6.81 -5.54 -18.35
N GLU A 142 -8.10 -5.53 -18.04
CA GLU A 142 -9.18 -5.73 -19.01
C GLU A 142 -9.52 -4.46 -19.81
N ASP A 143 -9.14 -3.28 -19.31
CA ASP A 143 -9.47 -2.00 -19.94
C ASP A 143 -8.67 -1.75 -21.23
N GLY A 144 -7.57 -2.48 -21.43
CA GLY A 144 -6.67 -2.31 -22.56
C GLY A 144 -5.94 -0.96 -22.51
N VAL A 145 -5.84 -0.30 -23.66
CA VAL A 145 -5.23 1.04 -23.76
C VAL A 145 -6.30 2.10 -23.48
N VAL A 146 -6.07 2.93 -22.46
CA VAL A 146 -6.98 4.02 -22.08
C VAL A 146 -6.30 5.38 -22.21
N THR A 147 -7.07 6.40 -22.60
CA THR A 147 -6.62 7.80 -22.52
C THR A 147 -6.86 8.33 -21.11
N ARG A 148 -5.87 8.99 -20.52
CA ARG A 148 -6.01 9.69 -19.25
C ARG A 148 -5.61 11.15 -19.39
N ASP A 149 -6.45 12.01 -18.83
CA ASP A 149 -6.14 13.42 -18.64
C ASP A 149 -4.90 13.56 -17.73
N VAL A 150 -4.03 14.51 -18.04
CA VAL A 150 -2.88 14.88 -17.22
C VAL A 150 -3.05 16.30 -16.72
N VAL A 151 -2.83 16.49 -15.43
CA VAL A 151 -3.00 17.78 -14.76
C VAL A 151 -1.78 18.12 -13.92
N GLY A 152 -1.65 19.40 -13.57
CA GLY A 152 -0.61 19.91 -12.69
C GLY A 152 -1.19 20.85 -11.64
N SER A 153 -0.42 21.07 -10.57
CA SER A 153 -0.79 21.94 -9.44
C SER A 153 -0.35 23.38 -9.66
N HIS A 154 -1.02 24.32 -9.02
CA HIS A 154 -0.67 25.73 -9.09
C HIS A 154 0.74 26.01 -8.53
N ILE A 155 1.52 26.85 -9.23
CA ILE A 155 2.92 27.18 -8.89
C ILE A 155 3.06 27.85 -7.51
N TRP A 156 2.04 28.59 -7.07
CA TRP A 156 2.09 29.41 -5.84
C TRP A 156 1.24 28.89 -4.67
N TYR A 157 0.45 27.83 -4.88
CA TYR A 157 -0.46 27.27 -3.87
C TYR A 157 -0.38 25.75 -3.89
N TYR A 158 0.16 25.16 -2.82
CA TYR A 158 0.49 23.73 -2.71
C TYR A 158 -0.74 22.79 -2.63
N ASP A 159 -1.91 23.35 -2.37
CA ASP A 159 -3.20 22.70 -2.18
C ASP A 159 -4.14 22.82 -3.39
N GLN A 160 -3.77 23.62 -4.41
CA GLN A 160 -4.58 23.80 -5.62
C GLN A 160 -4.19 22.79 -6.70
N CYS A 161 -4.69 21.58 -6.51
CA CYS A 161 -4.56 20.46 -7.42
C CYS A 161 -5.41 20.66 -8.68
N GLY A 162 -4.90 20.30 -9.85
CA GLY A 162 -5.64 20.32 -11.10
C GLY A 162 -5.83 21.71 -11.71
N SER A 163 -5.07 22.71 -11.25
CA SER A 163 -5.14 24.08 -11.77
C SER A 163 -4.66 24.20 -13.21
N TYR A 164 -3.75 23.32 -13.62
CA TYR A 164 -3.23 23.27 -14.99
C TYR A 164 -3.59 21.95 -15.66
N ARG A 165 -3.80 22.00 -16.97
CA ARG A 165 -4.02 20.82 -17.81
C ARG A 165 -2.85 20.70 -18.78
N SER A 166 -2.37 19.48 -18.96
CA SER A 166 -1.39 19.12 -19.99
C SER A 166 -2.09 18.28 -21.07
N ASN A 167 -1.32 17.86 -22.08
CA ASN A 167 -1.80 16.91 -23.07
C ASN A 167 -2.09 15.55 -22.41
N PRO A 168 -3.22 14.89 -22.75
CA PRO A 168 -3.54 13.58 -22.21
C PRO A 168 -2.57 12.52 -22.72
N VAL A 169 -2.40 11.44 -21.94
CA VAL A 169 -1.50 10.33 -22.28
C VAL A 169 -2.29 9.04 -22.47
N GLN A 170 -1.74 8.10 -23.24
CA GLN A 170 -2.28 6.73 -23.28
C GLN A 170 -1.61 5.91 -22.18
N VAL A 171 -2.38 5.06 -21.50
CA VAL A 171 -1.92 4.21 -20.41
C VAL A 171 -2.45 2.80 -20.64
N LYS A 172 -1.62 1.78 -20.42
CA LYS A 172 -2.02 0.37 -20.47
C LYS A 172 -1.49 -0.36 -19.24
N ALA A 173 -2.35 -1.16 -18.61
CA ALA A 173 -1.95 -2.10 -17.57
C ALA A 173 -1.36 -3.36 -18.21
N CYS A 174 -0.27 -3.87 -17.64
CA CYS A 174 0.45 -5.03 -18.16
C CYS A 174 0.52 -6.16 -17.14
N PRO A 175 0.52 -7.44 -17.58
CA PRO A 175 0.72 -8.58 -16.70
C PRO A 175 2.02 -8.45 -15.89
N GLY A 176 1.94 -8.63 -14.57
CA GLY A 176 3.07 -8.42 -13.65
C GLY A 176 3.03 -7.09 -12.90
N ASP A 177 1.84 -6.50 -12.74
CA ASP A 177 1.56 -5.34 -11.88
C ASP A 177 2.38 -4.08 -12.22
N TYR A 178 2.47 -3.75 -13.52
CA TYR A 178 3.07 -2.49 -13.98
C TYR A 178 2.28 -1.87 -15.13
N TYR A 179 2.59 -0.61 -15.40
CA TYR A 179 1.96 0.19 -16.44
C TYR A 179 2.98 0.66 -17.47
N VAL A 180 2.50 0.84 -18.69
CA VAL A 180 3.23 1.50 -19.77
C VAL A 180 2.45 2.71 -20.24
N TYR A 181 3.19 3.74 -20.65
CA TYR A 181 2.65 5.06 -20.98
C TYR A 181 3.13 5.51 -22.35
N GLU A 182 2.22 5.93 -23.20
CA GLU A 182 2.58 6.75 -24.37
C GLU A 182 2.66 8.20 -23.90
N LEU A 183 3.80 8.54 -23.31
CA LEU A 183 4.09 9.91 -22.87
C LEU A 183 4.36 10.77 -24.11
N ILE A 184 3.88 12.00 -24.06
CA ILE A 184 4.00 12.97 -25.17
C ILE A 184 4.47 14.31 -24.62
N THR A 185 4.90 15.22 -25.48
CA THR A 185 5.36 16.54 -25.06
C THR A 185 4.26 17.25 -24.25
N PRO A 186 4.53 17.69 -23.01
CA PRO A 186 3.59 18.45 -22.21
C PRO A 186 3.15 19.76 -22.86
N ASP A 187 2.04 20.34 -22.38
CA ASP A 187 1.58 21.65 -22.87
C ASP A 187 2.68 22.71 -22.70
N VAL A 188 3.02 23.38 -23.79
CA VAL A 188 4.11 24.37 -23.87
C VAL A 188 3.88 25.61 -23.01
N SER A 189 2.63 25.88 -22.64
CA SER A 189 2.25 27.00 -21.77
C SER A 189 2.63 26.78 -20.29
N LEU A 190 2.92 25.55 -19.89
CA LEU A 190 3.32 25.22 -18.53
C LEU A 190 4.77 25.62 -18.28
N GLU A 191 5.06 26.13 -17.09
CA GLU A 191 6.43 26.44 -16.68
C GLU A 191 7.11 25.16 -16.18
N GLY A 192 8.17 24.74 -16.90
CA GLY A 192 8.98 23.56 -16.57
C GLY A 192 8.18 22.32 -16.13
N PRO A 193 7.25 21.79 -16.97
CA PRO A 193 6.46 20.64 -16.60
C PRO A 193 7.28 19.36 -16.55
N SER A 194 6.97 18.47 -15.60
CA SER A 194 7.59 17.16 -15.49
C SER A 194 6.57 16.09 -15.10
N TYR A 195 6.54 14.96 -15.81
CA TYR A 195 5.78 13.77 -15.45
C TYR A 195 6.36 13.16 -14.17
N CYS A 196 5.55 13.19 -13.12
CA CYS A 196 5.93 12.69 -11.81
C CYS A 196 5.60 11.21 -11.66
N ALA A 197 6.45 10.48 -10.96
CA ALA A 197 6.29 9.07 -10.70
C ALA A 197 6.44 8.74 -9.21
N VAL A 198 6.00 7.55 -8.84
CA VAL A 198 6.20 6.97 -7.52
C VAL A 198 6.58 5.50 -7.69
N SER A 199 7.63 5.04 -7.00
CA SER A 199 8.03 3.63 -7.03
C SER A 199 7.41 2.87 -5.88
N PHE A 200 7.22 1.59 -6.12
CA PHE A 200 6.80 0.66 -5.09
C PHE A 200 7.70 -0.57 -5.14
N SER A 201 8.07 -1.09 -3.98
CA SER A 201 8.86 -2.30 -3.89
C SER A 201 8.05 -3.49 -4.44
N SER A 202 8.44 -4.02 -5.60
CA SER A 202 7.80 -5.22 -6.15
C SER A 202 8.41 -6.46 -5.48
N THR A 203 7.80 -6.93 -4.39
CA THR A 203 8.15 -8.24 -3.81
C THR A 203 7.49 -9.35 -4.63
N SER A 204 8.22 -10.42 -4.93
CA SER A 204 7.68 -11.58 -5.68
C SER A 204 6.65 -12.41 -4.91
N ASP A 205 6.54 -12.18 -3.61
CA ASP A 205 5.64 -12.92 -2.74
C ASP A 205 4.27 -12.22 -2.70
N ASP A 206 3.21 -13.01 -2.86
CA ASP A 206 1.84 -12.49 -2.75
C ASP A 206 1.60 -11.95 -1.32
N PRO A 207 1.30 -10.65 -1.17
CA PRO A 207 1.14 -10.03 0.13
C PRO A 207 -0.08 -10.55 0.91
N CYS A 208 -0.99 -11.31 0.28
CA CYS A 208 -2.05 -12.02 0.98
C CYS A 208 -1.54 -13.19 1.85
N TYR A 209 -0.30 -13.65 1.64
CA TYR A 209 0.30 -14.73 2.43
C TYR A 209 1.57 -14.30 3.16
N ASN A 210 2.09 -13.11 2.86
CA ASN A 210 3.28 -12.54 3.48
C ASN A 210 2.99 -11.11 3.95
N TYR A 211 2.38 -10.99 5.13
CA TYR A 211 2.07 -9.72 5.78
C TYR A 211 2.37 -9.79 7.27
N GLU A 212 2.53 -8.62 7.88
CA GLU A 212 2.58 -8.46 9.32
C GLU A 212 1.18 -8.16 9.87
N SER A 213 0.79 -8.86 10.95
CA SER A 213 -0.48 -8.60 11.64
C SER A 213 -0.37 -7.37 12.54
N LEU A 214 -1.25 -6.39 12.34
CA LEU A 214 -1.38 -5.21 13.19
C LEU A 214 -2.71 -5.24 13.96
N ASP A 215 -2.72 -5.90 15.11
CA ASP A 215 -3.85 -5.87 16.05
C ASP A 215 -3.68 -4.72 17.04
N ARG A 216 -4.15 -3.54 16.62
CA ARG A 216 -3.96 -2.28 17.34
C ARG A 216 -5.31 -1.59 17.52
N PRO A 217 -6.19 -2.07 18.41
CA PRO A 217 -7.52 -1.50 18.66
C PRO A 217 -7.54 0.00 18.93
N TRP A 218 -6.47 0.54 19.51
CA TRP A 218 -6.31 1.98 19.78
C TRP A 218 -6.25 2.85 18.51
N ARG A 219 -6.19 2.28 17.31
CA ARG A 219 -6.28 2.98 16.01
C ARG A 219 -7.70 3.15 15.49
N ALA A 220 -8.67 2.62 16.22
CA ALA A 220 -10.05 2.61 15.79
C ALA A 220 -10.63 4.03 15.70
N THR A 221 -11.57 4.24 14.78
CA THR A 221 -12.23 5.54 14.53
C THR A 221 -13.00 6.09 15.74
N ASN A 222 -13.29 5.27 16.75
CA ASN A 222 -13.93 5.68 18.00
C ASN A 222 -12.93 5.95 19.16
N GLU A 223 -11.63 5.82 18.93
CA GLU A 223 -10.58 6.04 19.92
C GLU A 223 -9.94 7.43 19.75
N SER A 224 -9.58 8.10 20.86
CA SER A 224 -9.02 9.45 20.83
C SER A 224 -8.27 9.82 22.11
N GLY A 225 -7.42 10.85 22.04
CA GLY A 225 -6.81 11.50 23.23
C GLY A 225 -5.42 11.03 23.63
N LEU A 226 -4.77 10.11 22.89
CA LEU A 226 -3.43 9.61 23.22
C LEU A 226 -2.28 10.22 22.42
N TRP A 227 -2.54 10.85 21.26
CA TRP A 227 -1.52 11.47 20.40
C TRP A 227 -0.41 10.50 19.94
N ILE A 228 -0.82 9.28 19.57
CA ILE A 228 0.04 8.25 19.01
C ILE A 228 0.12 8.46 17.49
N CYS A 229 1.28 8.96 17.06
CA CYS A 229 1.52 9.39 15.69
C CYS A 229 2.26 8.32 14.86
N ASP A 230 1.85 8.11 13.62
CA ASP A 230 2.40 7.05 12.77
C ASP A 230 3.80 7.32 12.21
N GLU A 231 4.26 8.55 12.29
CA GLU A 231 5.62 8.91 11.88
C GLU A 231 6.71 8.27 12.74
N PHE A 232 6.38 7.84 13.97
CA PHE A 232 7.33 7.17 14.87
C PHE A 232 7.47 5.67 14.62
N PHE A 233 6.65 5.09 13.74
CA PHE A 233 6.81 3.70 13.33
C PHE A 233 7.66 3.59 12.09
N SER A 234 8.46 2.53 12.07
CA SER A 234 9.07 2.03 10.84
C SER A 234 8.03 1.23 10.07
N TRP A 235 7.68 1.73 8.89
CA TRP A 235 6.75 1.08 7.97
C TRP A 235 7.55 0.39 6.87
N SER A 236 7.37 -0.92 6.74
CA SER A 236 8.04 -1.74 5.74
C SER A 236 7.23 -3.01 5.48
N GLY A 237 6.94 -3.27 4.22
CA GLY A 237 6.17 -4.44 3.80
C GLY A 237 4.67 -4.25 3.97
N TRP A 238 3.96 -5.38 3.97
CA TRP A 238 2.51 -5.42 3.93
C TRP A 238 1.92 -5.70 5.31
N TYR A 239 0.80 -5.05 5.61
CA TYR A 239 0.14 -5.15 6.90
C TYR A 239 -1.31 -5.58 6.73
N ARG A 240 -1.76 -6.50 7.61
CA ARG A 240 -3.18 -6.79 7.79
C ARG A 240 -3.66 -6.19 9.09
N LEU A 241 -4.73 -5.41 9.03
CA LEU A 241 -5.25 -4.69 10.18
C LEU A 241 -6.23 -5.58 10.97
N TYR A 242 -6.14 -5.51 12.29
CA TYR A 242 -7.00 -6.25 13.21
C TYR A 242 -7.52 -5.37 14.35
N TYR A 243 -8.68 -5.78 14.89
CA TYR A 243 -9.30 -5.22 16.08
C TYR A 243 -9.71 -6.36 17.00
N TYR A 244 -8.91 -6.64 18.03
CA TYR A 244 -9.05 -7.81 18.92
C TYR A 244 -9.09 -9.13 18.14
N GLY A 245 -8.16 -9.30 17.20
CA GLY A 245 -8.05 -10.46 16.32
C GLY A 245 -9.10 -10.54 15.21
N MET A 246 -10.08 -9.62 15.17
CA MET A 246 -11.07 -9.54 14.09
C MET A 246 -10.54 -8.73 12.91
N ASN A 247 -10.94 -9.11 11.69
CA ASN A 247 -10.66 -8.30 10.50
C ASN A 247 -11.27 -6.91 10.66
N ILE A 248 -10.47 -5.91 10.33
CA ILE A 248 -10.89 -4.52 10.21
C ILE A 248 -10.17 -3.92 9.02
N GLN A 249 -10.74 -2.88 8.43
CA GLN A 249 -10.16 -2.18 7.28
C GLN A 249 -10.00 -0.70 7.59
N MET A 250 -9.18 -0.01 6.80
CA MET A 250 -9.15 1.44 6.82
C MET A 250 -10.54 1.99 6.44
N PRO A 251 -10.97 3.14 6.96
CA PRO A 251 -12.20 3.78 6.50
C PRO A 251 -12.06 4.21 5.02
N GLU A 252 -13.18 4.17 4.29
CA GLU A 252 -13.31 4.79 2.95
C GLU A 252 -13.96 6.18 3.05
N THR A 253 -14.45 6.53 4.25
CA THR A 253 -15.14 7.78 4.54
C THR A 253 -14.33 8.62 5.51
N CYS A 254 -14.62 9.92 5.46
CA CYS A 254 -14.00 10.94 6.29
C CYS A 254 -14.01 10.55 7.77
N VAL A 255 -12.84 10.69 8.39
CA VAL A 255 -12.68 10.50 9.83
C VAL A 255 -12.58 11.87 10.48
N ASN A 256 -13.21 12.03 11.64
CA ASN A 256 -13.09 13.27 12.41
C ASN A 256 -11.65 13.46 12.90
N GLY A 257 -11.20 14.71 13.01
CA GLY A 257 -9.93 15.02 13.68
C GLY A 257 -9.90 14.50 15.11
N TYR A 258 -8.70 14.25 15.62
CA TYR A 258 -8.44 13.57 16.92
C TYR A 258 -8.86 12.11 17.06
N SER A 259 -9.44 11.51 16.02
CA SER A 259 -9.78 10.08 16.04
C SER A 259 -8.53 9.22 15.84
N CYS A 260 -8.67 7.92 16.13
CA CYS A 260 -7.61 6.91 15.94
C CYS A 260 -6.35 7.21 16.76
N ASN A 261 -6.53 7.99 17.84
CA ASN A 261 -5.47 8.48 18.71
C ASN A 261 -4.38 9.34 18.05
N ALA A 262 -4.60 9.86 16.84
CA ALA A 262 -3.68 10.80 16.19
C ALA A 262 -4.25 12.23 16.20
N ASP A 263 -3.44 13.24 15.86
CA ASP A 263 -3.95 14.60 15.66
C ASP A 263 -4.90 14.64 14.46
N SER A 264 -4.48 14.02 13.36
CA SER A 264 -5.27 13.87 12.14
C SER A 264 -5.35 12.40 11.72
N GLY A 265 -6.56 11.85 11.70
CA GLY A 265 -6.82 10.50 11.23
C GLY A 265 -6.73 10.39 9.71
N LEU A 266 -6.18 9.27 9.22
CA LEU A 266 -6.01 8.98 7.79
C LEU A 266 -6.97 7.88 7.33
N TRP A 267 -7.58 8.08 6.16
CA TRP A 267 -8.51 7.13 5.54
C TRP A 267 -8.28 7.03 4.02
N LEU A 268 -8.81 5.99 3.38
CA LEU A 268 -8.70 5.82 1.93
C LEU A 268 -9.60 6.82 1.19
N ASN A 269 -9.07 7.45 0.15
CA ASN A 269 -9.87 8.27 -0.76
C ASN A 269 -10.47 7.38 -1.87
N GLY A 270 -11.58 6.72 -1.56
CA GLY A 270 -12.28 5.84 -2.50
C GLY A 270 -12.41 4.40 -1.98
N PRO A 271 -13.07 3.53 -2.77
CA PRO A 271 -13.40 2.18 -2.33
C PRO A 271 -12.16 1.30 -2.18
N HIS A 272 -12.22 0.23 -1.39
CA HIS A 272 -11.22 -0.83 -1.44
C HIS A 272 -11.26 -1.57 -2.79
N PRO A 273 -10.13 -2.17 -3.26
CA PRO A 273 -10.12 -3.00 -4.46
C PRO A 273 -11.01 -4.25 -4.34
N GLN A 274 -11.35 -4.85 -5.48
CA GLN A 274 -11.83 -6.23 -5.58
C GLN A 274 -10.65 -7.20 -5.74
N ILE A 275 -10.90 -8.51 -5.65
CA ILE A 275 -9.85 -9.54 -5.75
C ILE A 275 -9.15 -9.49 -7.12
N GLU A 276 -9.93 -9.28 -8.17
CA GLU A 276 -9.48 -9.17 -9.56
C GLU A 276 -8.63 -7.93 -9.85
N ASP A 277 -8.75 -6.87 -9.03
CA ASP A 277 -7.96 -5.63 -9.21
C ASP A 277 -6.48 -5.82 -8.84
N GLY A 278 -6.14 -6.90 -8.12
CA GLY A 278 -4.78 -7.16 -7.67
C GLY A 278 -4.28 -6.09 -6.71
N VAL A 279 -3.01 -5.70 -6.86
CA VAL A 279 -2.40 -4.63 -6.07
C VAL A 279 -2.75 -3.29 -6.71
N VAL A 280 -3.51 -2.46 -6.00
CA VAL A 280 -3.86 -1.10 -6.43
C VAL A 280 -3.24 -0.05 -5.53
N THR A 281 -2.90 1.10 -6.08
CA THR A 281 -2.51 2.26 -5.27
C THR A 281 -3.76 3.05 -4.89
N ARG A 282 -3.88 3.45 -3.62
CA ARG A 282 -4.97 4.26 -3.10
C ARG A 282 -4.44 5.55 -2.49
N GLU A 283 -5.13 6.63 -2.81
CA GLU A 283 -4.93 7.91 -2.15
C GLU A 283 -5.35 7.81 -0.69
N VAL A 284 -4.65 8.57 0.15
CA VAL A 284 -4.96 8.64 1.57
C VAL A 284 -5.27 10.09 1.91
N CYS A 285 -6.47 10.32 2.43
CA CYS A 285 -6.91 11.63 2.89
C CYS A 285 -6.68 11.77 4.39
N GLY A 286 -6.47 13.00 4.84
CA GLY A 286 -6.51 13.40 6.24
C GLY A 286 -7.42 14.62 6.45
N GLY A 287 -7.88 14.79 7.68
CA GLY A 287 -8.74 15.90 8.09
C GLY A 287 -8.12 16.65 9.25
N TYR A 288 -8.14 17.98 9.20
CA TYR A 288 -7.60 18.81 10.27
C TYR A 288 -8.51 18.78 11.50
N TYR A 289 -7.90 18.85 12.69
CA TYR A 289 -8.63 18.80 13.95
C TYR A 289 -9.51 20.04 14.22
N TRP A 290 -9.16 21.21 13.69
CA TRP A 290 -9.82 22.49 13.99
C TRP A 290 -11.04 22.79 13.11
N GLY A 291 -11.51 21.80 12.35
CA GLY A 291 -12.63 21.94 11.44
C GLY A 291 -12.18 22.36 10.05
N GLY A 292 -12.35 21.41 9.13
CA GLY A 292 -12.23 21.55 7.69
C GLY A 292 -13.28 20.66 7.02
N GLY A 293 -13.24 20.58 5.68
CA GLY A 293 -14.09 19.68 4.93
C GLY A 293 -13.66 18.22 5.07
N CYS A 294 -14.20 17.35 4.22
CA CYS A 294 -13.62 16.02 4.06
C CYS A 294 -12.40 16.11 3.16
N CYS A 295 -11.31 15.43 3.57
CA CYS A 295 -10.04 15.38 2.83
C CYS A 295 -9.40 16.77 2.71
N ASP A 296 -9.12 17.38 3.85
CA ASP A 296 -8.48 18.69 3.93
C ASP A 296 -7.07 18.69 3.35
N PHE A 297 -6.40 17.54 3.43
CA PHE A 297 -5.12 17.30 2.79
C PHE A 297 -4.99 15.83 2.39
N LYS A 298 -4.02 15.57 1.51
CA LYS A 298 -3.65 14.22 1.07
C LYS A 298 -2.32 13.83 1.70
N SER A 299 -2.24 12.61 2.22
CA SER A 299 -0.99 11.99 2.68
C SER A 299 -0.34 11.21 1.54
N LYS A 300 0.82 10.61 1.81
CA LYS A 300 1.45 9.69 0.85
C LYS A 300 0.49 8.55 0.53
N PRO A 301 0.35 8.17 -0.75
CA PRO A 301 -0.49 7.04 -1.14
C PRO A 301 0.07 5.74 -0.60
N ILE A 302 -0.80 4.74 -0.51
CA ILE A 302 -0.46 3.39 -0.08
C ILE A 302 -0.91 2.38 -1.13
N ARG A 303 -0.32 1.19 -1.14
CA ARG A 303 -0.87 0.08 -1.92
C ARG A 303 -1.82 -0.74 -1.08
N VAL A 304 -2.89 -1.22 -1.71
CA VAL A 304 -3.94 -2.02 -1.09
C VAL A 304 -4.22 -3.21 -2.00
N LYS A 305 -4.38 -4.40 -1.43
CA LYS A 305 -4.81 -5.59 -2.16
C LYS A 305 -5.94 -6.27 -1.42
N ALA A 306 -6.97 -6.68 -2.16
CA ALA A 306 -8.02 -7.54 -1.64
C ALA A 306 -7.56 -9.00 -1.67
N CYS A 307 -7.78 -9.71 -0.57
CA CYS A 307 -7.29 -11.08 -0.40
C CYS A 307 -8.43 -12.10 -0.29
N PRO A 308 -8.19 -13.37 -0.70
CA PRO A 308 -9.10 -14.46 -0.43
C PRO A 308 -9.37 -14.58 1.07
N GLY A 309 -10.63 -14.64 1.48
CA GLY A 309 -11.03 -14.64 2.90
C GLY A 309 -11.54 -13.31 3.43
N ASN A 310 -11.90 -12.38 2.54
CA ASN A 310 -12.58 -11.12 2.85
C ASN A 310 -11.80 -10.23 3.83
N TYR A 311 -10.53 -9.97 3.49
CA TYR A 311 -9.70 -9.00 4.18
C TYR A 311 -8.79 -8.27 3.18
N PHE A 312 -8.20 -7.18 3.65
CA PHE A 312 -7.30 -6.34 2.87
C PHE A 312 -5.92 -6.34 3.51
N VAL A 313 -4.90 -6.22 2.66
CA VAL A 313 -3.53 -5.95 3.08
C VAL A 313 -3.10 -4.60 2.53
N TYR A 314 -2.31 -3.88 3.32
CA TYR A 314 -1.91 -2.51 3.06
C TYR A 314 -0.39 -2.40 3.11
N GLU A 315 0.23 -1.89 2.06
CA GLU A 315 1.60 -1.40 2.15
C GLU A 315 1.56 0.05 2.64
N LEU A 316 1.51 0.18 3.96
CA LEU A 316 1.53 1.47 4.64
C LEU A 316 2.93 2.09 4.55
N VAL A 317 3.00 3.41 4.49
CA VAL A 317 4.26 4.16 4.41
C VAL A 317 4.31 5.23 5.49
N ASN A 318 5.51 5.69 5.84
CA ASN A 318 5.64 6.77 6.81
C ASN A 318 4.95 8.05 6.31
N PRO A 319 3.93 8.57 7.01
CA PRO A 319 3.14 9.71 6.55
C PRO A 319 3.96 11.00 6.46
N GLN A 320 3.50 11.97 5.67
CA GLN A 320 4.29 13.18 5.34
C GLN A 320 4.23 14.30 6.40
N TYR A 321 3.16 14.36 7.18
CA TYR A 321 2.89 15.46 8.12
C TYR A 321 2.98 15.02 9.58
N TRP A 322 3.08 16.02 10.46
CA TRP A 322 3.15 15.83 11.91
C TRP A 322 1.85 15.21 12.44
N CYS A 323 1.99 14.17 13.25
CA CYS A 323 0.96 13.44 13.97
C CYS A 323 -0.25 12.94 13.17
N LEU A 324 0.03 12.26 12.07
CA LEU A 324 -0.97 11.50 11.31
C LEU A 324 -1.12 10.07 11.83
N GLY A 325 -2.29 9.45 11.67
CA GLY A 325 -2.50 8.04 12.01
C GLY A 325 -3.44 7.31 11.06
N TYR A 326 -3.01 6.18 10.50
CA TYR A 326 -3.86 5.27 9.73
C TYR A 326 -4.95 4.68 10.62
N CYS A 327 -6.18 5.10 10.35
CA CYS A 327 -7.37 4.71 11.09
C CYS A 327 -7.84 3.31 10.73
N THR A 328 -8.58 2.68 11.65
CA THR A 328 -9.36 1.47 11.40
C THR A 328 -10.84 1.70 11.68
N ASP A 329 -11.71 1.30 10.76
CA ASP A 329 -13.14 1.61 10.84
C ASP A 329 -13.92 0.56 11.64
N VAL A 330 -14.37 0.91 12.84
CA VAL A 330 -15.16 0.01 13.69
C VAL A 330 -16.48 -0.43 13.07
N SER A 331 -17.03 0.33 12.10
CA SER A 331 -18.28 -0.03 11.42
C SER A 331 -18.12 -1.25 10.50
N THR A 332 -16.88 -1.57 10.12
CA THR A 332 -16.55 -2.66 9.19
C THR A 332 -16.35 -4.01 9.88
N ILE A 333 -16.33 -4.00 11.21
CA ILE A 333 -16.22 -5.21 12.01
C ILE A 333 -17.47 -6.06 11.77
N SER A 334 -17.29 -7.14 11.02
CA SER A 334 -18.35 -8.11 10.78
C SER A 334 -18.64 -8.84 12.10
N GLN A 335 -19.83 -8.67 12.65
CA GLN A 335 -20.27 -9.30 13.92
C GLN A 335 -20.34 -10.84 13.90
N THR A 336 -19.92 -11.48 12.81
CA THR A 336 -20.17 -12.89 12.53
C THR A 336 -19.08 -13.88 12.93
N ASP A 337 -17.96 -13.43 13.52
CA ASP A 337 -16.92 -14.35 14.01
C ASP A 337 -16.67 -14.22 15.51
N PHE A 338 -17.73 -14.28 16.32
CA PHE A 338 -17.62 -14.71 17.72
C PHE A 338 -17.65 -16.23 17.81
N ILE A 339 -16.58 -16.91 17.41
CA ILE A 339 -16.41 -18.34 17.73
C ILE A 339 -14.98 -18.62 18.20
N THR A 340 -14.90 -18.68 19.53
CA THR A 340 -14.25 -19.74 20.31
C THR A 340 -12.75 -19.88 20.12
N THR A 341 -12.02 -19.31 21.08
CA THR A 341 -10.70 -19.77 21.51
C THR A 341 -10.62 -21.31 21.50
N PRO A 342 -9.74 -21.93 20.69
CA PRO A 342 -9.45 -23.34 20.84
C PRO A 342 -8.73 -23.53 22.17
N ALA A 343 -9.37 -24.20 23.12
CA ALA A 343 -8.67 -24.74 24.27
C ALA A 343 -7.71 -25.83 23.78
N PHE A 344 -6.44 -25.50 23.67
CA PHE A 344 -5.38 -26.50 23.51
C PHE A 344 -5.20 -27.24 24.83
N ILE A 345 -5.58 -28.52 24.86
CA ILE A 345 -5.16 -29.47 25.90
C ILE A 345 -4.40 -30.62 25.24
N THR A 346 -3.35 -31.04 25.96
CA THR A 346 -2.44 -32.17 25.74
C THR A 346 -1.34 -31.90 24.71
N GLY A 347 -0.07 -32.13 24.98
CA GLY A 347 0.59 -32.76 26.11
C GLY A 347 1.97 -33.15 25.60
N SER A 348 3.03 -32.76 26.29
CA SER A 348 4.36 -33.30 26.03
C SER A 348 5.22 -33.18 27.28
N SER A 349 5.88 -34.29 27.58
CA SER A 349 6.87 -34.44 28.63
C SER A 349 7.98 -33.41 28.48
N ILE A 350 7.98 -32.39 29.33
CA ILE A 350 9.00 -31.35 29.38
C ILE A 350 10.20 -31.92 30.14
N ILE A 351 11.35 -32.03 29.47
CA ILE A 351 12.63 -32.08 30.17
C ILE A 351 12.67 -30.83 31.04
N LEU A 352 12.71 -30.98 32.36
CA LEU A 352 12.72 -29.89 33.33
C LEU A 352 14.07 -29.15 33.26
N ILE A 353 14.28 -28.40 32.18
CA ILE A 353 15.43 -27.52 32.03
C ILE A 353 15.17 -26.31 32.89
N ASP A 354 16.08 -26.05 33.82
CA ASP A 354 16.01 -24.85 34.65
C ASP A 354 16.13 -23.60 33.76
N PRO A 355 15.14 -22.68 33.77
CA PRO A 355 15.21 -21.46 32.99
C PRO A 355 16.34 -20.52 33.42
N CYS A 356 16.97 -20.75 34.56
CA CYS A 356 18.21 -20.07 34.95
C CYS A 356 19.42 -20.53 34.12
N SER A 357 19.34 -21.71 33.49
CA SER A 357 20.41 -22.29 32.65
C SER A 357 20.18 -22.11 31.15
N ILE A 358 18.92 -21.98 30.71
CA ILE A 358 18.58 -21.74 29.31
C ILE A 358 17.55 -20.62 29.23
N TYR A 359 17.97 -19.50 28.64
CA TYR A 359 17.16 -18.32 28.39
C TYR A 359 17.67 -17.58 27.15
N ASN A 360 16.78 -16.79 26.57
CA ASN A 360 17.08 -15.81 25.53
C ASN A 360 17.59 -14.51 26.19
N ILE A 361 18.45 -13.78 25.50
CA ILE A 361 18.93 -12.47 25.94
C ILE A 361 18.06 -11.40 25.30
N LEU A 362 17.59 -10.45 26.10
CA LEU A 362 16.91 -9.24 25.64
C LEU A 362 17.72 -8.04 26.13
N ASP A 363 18.48 -7.43 25.22
CA ASP A 363 19.40 -6.30 25.49
C ASP A 363 19.05 -5.10 24.60
N ASP A 364 17.77 -4.73 24.66
CA ASP A 364 17.23 -3.61 23.91
C ASP A 364 17.37 -2.32 24.73
N TYR A 365 18.32 -1.46 24.35
CA TYR A 365 18.54 -0.18 25.04
C TYR A 365 17.25 0.64 25.21
N TRP A 366 16.36 0.61 24.20
CA TRP A 366 15.10 1.36 24.20
C TRP A 366 14.17 0.99 25.37
N ARG A 367 14.27 -0.23 25.92
CA ARG A 367 13.48 -0.71 27.07
C ARG A 367 13.87 -0.07 28.41
N SER A 368 14.94 0.72 28.44
CA SER A 368 15.41 1.34 29.68
C SER A 368 14.35 2.24 30.31
N THR A 369 14.17 2.13 31.63
CA THR A 369 13.37 3.10 32.42
C THR A 369 13.95 4.51 32.39
N LEU A 370 15.20 4.67 31.95
CA LEU A 370 15.85 5.97 31.77
C LEU A 370 15.50 6.63 30.44
N ASN A 371 14.86 5.91 29.51
CA ASN A 371 14.36 6.48 28.27
C ASN A 371 12.98 7.07 28.51
N TYR A 372 12.92 8.19 29.23
CA TYR A 372 11.70 8.93 29.50
C TYR A 372 11.62 10.17 28.60
N MET A 373 10.40 10.54 28.22
CA MET A 373 10.05 11.91 27.82
C MET A 373 10.65 12.43 26.52
N TYR A 374 10.51 11.68 25.43
CA TYR A 374 10.43 12.28 24.11
C TYR A 374 9.27 11.66 23.35
N LEU A 375 8.05 12.20 23.54
CA LEU A 375 6.90 11.93 22.66
C LEU A 375 7.24 12.12 21.16
N TYR A 376 8.36 12.79 20.87
CA TYR A 376 8.88 13.12 19.54
C TYR A 376 10.26 12.54 19.21
N GLY A 377 10.73 11.55 19.98
CA GLY A 377 12.04 10.94 19.80
C GLY A 377 11.97 9.64 18.99
N TYR A 378 13.07 9.26 18.32
CA TYR A 378 13.20 8.01 17.55
C TYR A 378 12.96 6.70 18.36
N ILE A 379 12.75 6.80 19.67
CA ILE A 379 12.65 5.68 20.60
C ILE A 379 11.17 5.32 20.90
N THR A 380 10.17 6.13 20.56
CA THR A 380 8.77 5.95 21.04
C THR A 380 7.83 5.15 20.14
N GLY A 381 8.36 4.26 19.29
CA GLY A 381 7.58 3.45 18.35
C GLY A 381 7.43 1.96 18.70
N HIS A 382 7.97 1.51 19.84
CA HIS A 382 8.04 0.09 20.17
C HIS A 382 6.73 -0.46 20.76
N ASP A 383 6.46 -1.71 20.43
CA ASP A 383 5.20 -2.38 20.74
C ASP A 383 5.44 -3.88 20.89
N ASP A 384 5.44 -4.36 22.13
CA ASP A 384 5.70 -5.75 22.45
C ASP A 384 4.55 -6.69 22.09
N THR A 385 3.41 -6.18 21.61
CA THR A 385 2.35 -7.03 21.00
C THR A 385 2.79 -7.63 19.67
N ARG A 386 3.80 -7.03 19.00
CA ARG A 386 4.36 -7.51 17.73
C ARG A 386 5.44 -8.58 17.92
N VAL A 387 5.89 -8.79 19.15
CA VAL A 387 6.99 -9.73 19.45
C VAL A 387 6.41 -11.13 19.67
N LYS A 388 6.95 -12.11 18.94
CA LYS A 388 6.67 -13.52 19.21
C LYS A 388 7.49 -13.99 20.41
N TRP A 389 6.89 -13.94 21.59
CA TRP A 389 7.50 -14.41 22.83
C TRP A 389 7.53 -15.94 22.89
N ASP A 390 8.73 -16.51 23.05
CA ASP A 390 8.93 -17.94 23.24
C ASP A 390 10.08 -18.21 24.22
N GLY A 391 9.80 -19.04 25.22
CA GLY A 391 10.75 -19.39 26.28
C GLY A 391 10.92 -18.31 27.37
N TRP A 392 12.10 -18.33 27.99
CA TRP A 392 12.47 -17.46 29.11
C TRP A 392 13.48 -16.42 28.66
N TYR A 393 13.44 -15.23 29.24
CA TYR A 393 14.27 -14.09 28.85
C TYR A 393 15.04 -13.55 30.05
N ARG A 394 16.30 -13.21 29.84
CA ARG A 394 17.12 -12.42 30.76
C ARG A 394 17.30 -11.02 30.19
N LEU A 395 17.02 -10.02 31.01
CA LEU A 395 17.06 -8.62 30.61
C LEU A 395 18.45 -8.00 30.84
N PHE A 396 18.86 -7.20 29.88
CA PHE A 396 20.05 -6.36 29.94
C PHE A 396 19.74 -4.97 29.38
N ILE A 397 20.56 -4.00 29.74
CA ILE A 397 20.62 -2.68 29.09
C ILE A 397 22.08 -2.37 28.79
N ASN A 398 22.43 -2.30 27.51
CA ASN A 398 23.79 -2.11 27.02
C ASN A 398 24.79 -3.09 27.67
N GLY A 399 24.44 -4.38 27.68
CA GLY A 399 25.23 -5.46 28.28
C GLY A 399 25.25 -5.49 29.81
N SER A 400 24.66 -4.51 30.49
CA SER A 400 24.54 -4.48 31.95
C SER A 400 23.31 -5.24 32.41
N SER A 401 23.44 -6.04 33.47
CA SER A 401 22.31 -6.81 33.99
C SER A 401 21.16 -5.87 34.39
N ALA A 402 19.96 -6.19 33.92
CA ALA A 402 18.75 -5.42 34.20
C ALA A 402 17.63 -6.33 34.68
N GLN A 403 16.57 -5.73 35.20
CA GLN A 403 15.38 -6.42 35.64
C GLN A 403 14.15 -5.57 35.35
N MET A 404 12.97 -6.19 35.22
CA MET A 404 11.74 -5.41 35.14
C MET A 404 11.58 -4.57 36.41
N PRO A 405 11.17 -3.31 36.33
CA PRO A 405 10.86 -2.54 37.52
C PRO A 405 9.65 -3.14 38.26
N ASP A 406 9.71 -3.21 39.58
CA ASP A 406 8.59 -3.54 40.48
C ASP A 406 8.01 -2.28 41.15
N TRP A 407 8.31 -1.12 40.56
CA TRP A 407 7.75 0.19 40.89
C TRP A 407 7.12 0.82 39.65
N CYS A 408 6.30 1.84 39.89
CA CYS A 408 5.67 2.60 38.83
C CYS A 408 6.69 3.26 37.90
N VAL A 409 6.51 3.03 36.60
CA VAL A 409 7.24 3.71 35.54
C VAL A 409 6.28 4.70 34.85
N SER A 410 6.76 5.90 34.52
CA SER A 410 5.95 6.88 33.79
C SER A 410 5.49 6.32 32.45
N TYR A 411 4.27 6.66 32.01
CA TYR A 411 3.87 6.51 30.61
C TYR A 411 4.90 7.19 29.68
N ILE A 412 5.06 6.68 28.46
CA ILE A 412 6.09 7.09 27.49
C ILE A 412 7.51 6.93 28.05
N SER A 413 7.73 5.80 28.72
CA SER A 413 9.07 5.30 29.04
C SER A 413 9.29 3.93 28.39
N CYS A 414 10.55 3.50 28.33
CA CYS A 414 10.90 2.16 27.87
C CYS A 414 10.54 1.88 26.40
N GLY A 415 10.46 2.95 25.59
CA GLY A 415 10.29 2.89 24.14
C GLY A 415 8.88 2.66 23.61
N GLY A 416 7.89 2.48 24.48
CA GLY A 416 6.47 2.42 24.11
C GLY A 416 5.68 3.59 24.69
N PHE A 417 4.37 3.63 24.41
CA PHE A 417 3.45 4.60 25.03
C PHE A 417 3.05 4.14 26.44
N SER A 418 2.69 2.88 26.59
CA SER A 418 2.36 2.28 27.89
C SER A 418 3.52 1.45 28.42
N SER A 419 4.20 2.00 29.42
CA SER A 419 5.31 1.35 30.11
C SER A 419 4.81 0.25 31.03
N LEU A 420 5.25 -1.00 30.80
CA LEU A 420 4.84 -2.16 31.56
C LEU A 420 5.84 -2.50 32.67
N TRP A 421 5.32 -2.76 33.87
CA TRP A 421 6.08 -3.04 35.08
C TRP A 421 5.41 -4.12 35.95
N LEU A 422 6.16 -4.71 36.89
CA LEU A 422 5.73 -5.83 37.71
C LEU A 422 4.77 -5.44 38.83
N GLY A 423 3.64 -6.13 38.92
CA GLY A 423 2.73 -6.10 40.06
C GLY A 423 3.31 -6.79 41.30
N GLY A 424 4.11 -6.05 42.06
CA GLY A 424 4.71 -6.47 43.32
C GLY A 424 6.18 -6.89 43.20
N SER A 425 6.84 -7.10 44.35
CA SER A 425 8.29 -7.33 44.44
C SER A 425 8.77 -8.57 43.71
N HIS A 426 10.02 -8.62 43.26
CA HIS A 426 10.57 -9.86 42.70
C HIS A 426 10.57 -11.05 43.68
N PRO A 427 10.49 -12.31 43.20
CA PRO A 427 10.61 -13.50 44.06
C PRO A 427 12.02 -13.66 44.66
N GLY A 428 12.12 -14.42 45.74
CA GLY A 428 13.36 -15.03 46.21
C GLY A 428 13.72 -16.29 45.42
N VAL A 429 14.97 -16.76 45.56
CA VAL A 429 15.44 -18.01 44.91
C VAL A 429 14.64 -19.23 45.37
N GLU A 430 14.19 -19.22 46.62
CA GLU A 430 13.40 -20.29 47.24
C GLU A 430 11.94 -20.35 46.78
N ASP A 431 11.39 -19.23 46.28
CA ASP A 431 10.02 -19.16 45.77
C ASP A 431 9.84 -19.92 44.45
N GLY A 432 10.94 -20.21 43.76
CA GLY A 432 10.92 -20.86 42.45
C GLY A 432 10.27 -19.97 41.39
N VAL A 433 9.39 -20.57 40.57
CA VAL A 433 8.67 -19.84 39.52
C VAL A 433 7.38 -19.25 40.12
N VAL A 434 7.26 -17.93 40.09
CA VAL A 434 6.05 -17.22 40.53
C VAL A 434 5.37 -16.53 39.37
N THR A 435 4.03 -16.46 39.40
CA THR A 435 3.25 -15.64 38.47
C THR A 435 3.12 -14.23 39.03
N ARG A 436 3.29 -13.23 38.18
CA ARG A 436 3.12 -11.81 38.54
C ARG A 436 2.18 -11.13 37.57
N GLU A 437 1.29 -10.32 38.14
CA GLU A 437 0.52 -9.35 37.38
C GLU A 437 1.46 -8.32 36.74
N VAL A 438 1.04 -7.74 35.64
CA VAL A 438 1.79 -6.70 34.92
C VAL A 438 0.87 -5.52 34.72
N TYR A 439 1.33 -4.35 35.13
CA TYR A 439 0.58 -3.10 35.02
C TYR A 439 1.20 -2.18 33.98
N GLY A 440 0.35 -1.38 33.35
CA GLY A 440 0.74 -0.37 32.38
C GLY A 440 0.28 1.03 32.81
N SER A 441 1.13 2.01 32.52
CA SER A 441 0.88 3.41 32.87
C SER A 441 0.12 4.17 31.77
N HIS A 442 -0.66 5.17 32.19
CA HIS A 442 -1.38 6.12 31.34
C HIS A 442 -1.36 7.51 32.00
N TYR A 443 -0.69 8.47 31.38
CA TYR A 443 -0.42 9.77 31.99
C TYR A 443 0.15 9.61 33.42
N ASP A 444 -0.41 10.31 34.40
CA ASP A 444 0.01 10.25 35.81
C ASP A 444 -0.48 8.97 36.54
N GLN A 445 -1.15 8.04 35.85
CA GLN A 445 -1.74 6.84 36.43
C GLN A 445 -0.88 5.60 36.16
N CYS A 446 -0.23 5.08 37.20
CA CYS A 446 0.73 3.98 37.14
C CYS A 446 0.15 2.59 36.80
N SER A 447 -1.06 2.30 37.28
CA SER A 447 -1.72 1.00 37.14
C SER A 447 -3.04 1.14 36.39
N HIS A 448 -3.05 2.01 35.37
CA HIS A 448 -4.24 2.28 34.59
C HIS A 448 -4.64 1.06 33.75
N TYR A 449 -3.64 0.41 33.14
CA TYR A 449 -3.82 -0.78 32.34
C TYR A 449 -3.37 -2.03 33.09
N THR A 450 -4.03 -3.16 32.78
CA THR A 450 -3.63 -4.49 33.24
C THR A 450 -3.31 -5.35 32.02
N SER A 451 -2.07 -5.82 31.95
CA SER A 451 -1.59 -6.70 30.89
C SER A 451 -1.75 -8.17 31.28
N ASN A 452 -1.39 -9.09 30.38
CA ASN A 452 -1.32 -10.51 30.69
C ASN A 452 -0.24 -10.77 31.75
N PRO A 453 -0.52 -11.64 32.74
CA PRO A 453 0.48 -11.98 33.75
C PRO A 453 1.64 -12.75 33.13
N ILE A 454 2.80 -12.64 33.76
CA ILE A 454 4.04 -13.30 33.35
C ILE A 454 4.55 -14.22 34.45
N GLN A 455 5.49 -15.11 34.11
CA GLN A 455 6.21 -15.89 35.12
C GLN A 455 7.59 -15.30 35.36
N VAL A 456 8.01 -15.25 36.62
CA VAL A 456 9.31 -14.73 37.05
C VAL A 456 10.00 -15.77 37.92
N LYS A 457 11.29 -15.99 37.71
CA LYS A 457 12.12 -16.84 38.58
C LYS A 457 13.39 -16.10 38.96
N ALA A 458 13.74 -16.14 40.24
CA ALA A 458 15.03 -15.69 40.73
C ALA A 458 16.08 -16.79 40.56
N CYS A 459 17.26 -16.41 40.09
CA CYS A 459 18.34 -17.34 39.78
C CYS A 459 19.54 -17.16 40.73
N PRO A 460 20.30 -18.23 41.00
CA PRO A 460 21.59 -18.12 41.66
C PRO A 460 22.50 -17.15 40.88
N GLY A 461 23.09 -16.16 41.55
CA GLY A 461 23.85 -15.08 40.90
C GLY A 461 23.12 -13.74 40.79
N HIS A 462 22.01 -13.57 41.53
CA HIS A 462 21.30 -12.28 41.69
C HIS A 462 20.75 -11.69 40.38
N TYR A 463 20.13 -12.53 39.57
CA TYR A 463 19.39 -12.09 38.38
C TYR A 463 18.05 -12.81 38.28
N TYR A 464 17.18 -12.26 37.44
CA TYR A 464 15.85 -12.78 37.18
C TYR A 464 15.72 -13.23 35.73
N VAL A 465 14.91 -14.25 35.53
CA VAL A 465 14.45 -14.66 34.20
C VAL A 465 12.93 -14.55 34.14
N TYR A 466 12.44 -14.15 32.98
CA TYR A 466 11.04 -13.80 32.74
C TYR A 466 10.48 -14.66 31.61
N LYS A 467 9.37 -15.32 31.86
CA LYS A 467 8.56 -15.91 30.80
C LYS A 467 7.54 -14.87 30.37
N LEU A 468 8.00 -13.98 29.49
CA LEU A 468 7.19 -12.90 28.94
C LEU A 468 6.12 -13.47 28.02
N THR A 469 4.98 -12.78 27.94
CA THR A 469 3.84 -13.15 27.09
C THR A 469 3.48 -11.92 26.25
N SER A 470 2.70 -12.11 25.17
CA SER A 470 2.19 -10.96 24.44
C SER A 470 1.35 -10.09 25.38
N PRO A 471 1.60 -8.77 25.46
CA PRO A 471 0.74 -7.88 26.22
C PRO A 471 -0.70 -7.89 25.71
N ASN A 472 -1.61 -7.39 26.54
CA ASN A 472 -3.00 -7.20 26.13
C ASN A 472 -3.08 -6.14 25.01
N VAL A 473 -3.65 -6.52 23.86
CA VAL A 473 -3.77 -5.65 22.67
C VAL A 473 -4.63 -4.40 22.92
N ALA A 474 -5.46 -4.39 23.96
CA ALA A 474 -6.19 -3.19 24.38
C ALA A 474 -5.26 -2.07 24.87
N ILE A 475 -4.04 -2.41 25.30
CA ILE A 475 -3.08 -1.44 25.81
C ILE A 475 -2.43 -0.73 24.61
N PRO A 476 -2.36 0.61 24.59
CA PRO A 476 -1.70 1.34 23.52
C PRO A 476 -0.16 1.21 23.60
N LEU A 477 0.45 0.65 22.54
CA LEU A 477 1.91 0.46 22.40
C LEU A 477 2.62 0.00 23.70
N PRO A 478 2.23 -1.16 24.27
CA PRO A 478 2.80 -1.63 25.52
C PRO A 478 4.25 -2.06 25.31
N SER A 479 5.12 -1.74 26.27
CA SER A 479 6.51 -2.18 26.27
C SER A 479 6.95 -2.61 27.67
N TYR A 480 7.50 -3.82 27.78
CA TYR A 480 8.14 -4.32 28.99
C TYR A 480 9.40 -3.52 29.31
N CYS A 481 9.35 -2.81 30.43
CA CYS A 481 10.47 -2.02 30.92
C CYS A 481 11.59 -2.86 31.50
N ALA A 482 12.81 -2.34 31.43
CA ALA A 482 13.97 -2.86 32.13
C ALA A 482 14.72 -1.72 32.83
N GLY A 483 15.00 -1.90 34.13
CA GLY A 483 15.80 -0.99 34.93
C GLY A 483 17.12 -1.64 35.33
N THR A 484 18.21 -0.89 35.22
CA THR A 484 19.50 -1.27 35.83
C THR A 484 19.48 -0.83 37.29
N PHE A 485 19.66 -1.77 38.22
CA PHE A 485 19.91 -1.40 39.61
C PHE A 485 21.31 -0.76 39.70
N ILE A 486 21.35 0.56 39.87
CA ILE A 486 22.53 1.21 40.43
C ILE A 486 22.43 0.96 41.94
N LEU A 487 23.18 -0.02 42.45
CA LEU A 487 23.52 -0.06 43.86
C LEU A 487 24.30 1.22 44.14
N LEU A 488 23.62 2.26 44.63
CA LEU A 488 24.28 3.34 45.35
C LEU A 488 24.89 2.69 46.59
N GLN A 489 26.17 2.34 46.48
CA GLN A 489 27.00 1.84 47.59
C GLN A 489 27.28 2.94 48.61
#